data_AF-A0A2Z6QZC8-F1
#
_entry.id   AF-A0A2Z6QZC8-F1
#
_cell.length_a   1.000
_cell.length_b   1.000
_cell.length_c   1.000
_cell.angle_alpha   90.00
_cell.angle_beta   90.00
_cell.angle_gamma   90.00
#
_symmetry.space_group_name_H-M   'P 1'
#
loop_
_entity.id
_entity.type
_entity.pdbx_description
1 polymer ?
#
loop_
_entity_poly.entity_id
_entity_poly.type
_entity_poly.pdbx_seq_one_letter_code
_entity_poly.pdbx_strand_id
1 'polypeptide(L)'
;MDKTLDYSGPSKLGKRPSNIITCDHNITFAEISFTDIIVTNNRGGRRAERSSTRILYDYENTTNEQWNEYKRHLNSLLEKYNAYSYIEIHRQNENTLNKLWDIICSCKQQAALKHILHKKIEGNKTNINRNYKEMEDSSKERKDLLYIKSIMRKLHKNELKGKKLLNVTKGIKTFNQHYETNISDITENTDWHTWKCETRNWLKIVRRVIKIKDKAIKEATIKKRIEKRNSMITKNQRKMINSILDKTYSKINLDRICVTTITQEEILLNSKEEVKSEAINTFSSSFRLRNHKFENLSKQWKEIYEPKKDIDLKIYEHLNNKPTEQKWHEMLKTTNDKSALTSILSKHTILKGPNYAGLPGESISTPLAIINGILEDVCEENKTLWIVSQDMVKAFDSVDQDHHNVRLN
;
A
#
# COMPACT_ATOMS: atom_id res chain seq x y z
N MET A 1 -10.95 24.64 -35.49
CA MET A 1 -10.02 25.01 -36.58
C MET A 1 -8.63 24.96 -35.98
N ASP A 2 -8.12 23.74 -35.78
CA ASP A 2 -7.35 23.00 -36.79
C ASP A 2 -6.07 23.73 -37.17
N LYS A 3 -4.96 23.15 -36.73
CA LYS A 3 -3.85 22.78 -37.61
C LYS A 3 -3.09 21.62 -36.98
N THR A 4 -3.56 20.44 -37.33
CA THR A 4 -2.78 19.22 -37.44
C THR A 4 -1.55 19.47 -38.32
N LEU A 5 -0.42 18.93 -37.90
CA LEU A 5 0.71 18.64 -38.77
C LEU A 5 1.13 17.21 -38.44
N ASP A 6 0.51 16.28 -39.16
CA ASP A 6 1.03 14.95 -39.38
C ASP A 6 2.43 15.06 -40.00
N TYR A 7 3.38 14.27 -39.51
CA TYR A 7 4.39 13.72 -40.40
C TYR A 7 4.76 12.30 -39.98
N SER A 8 4.56 11.42 -40.95
CA SER A 8 4.82 9.99 -41.01
C SER A 8 6.31 9.65 -40.95
N GLY A 9 6.62 8.46 -40.40
CA GLY A 9 7.96 7.88 -40.46
C GLY A 9 8.45 7.66 -41.90
N PRO A 10 9.77 7.55 -42.10
CA PRO A 10 10.31 6.19 -42.11
C PRO A 10 11.71 6.04 -41.47
N SER A 11 11.90 4.84 -40.93
CA SER A 11 13.16 4.11 -40.78
C SER A 11 14.24 4.43 -41.83
N LYS A 12 15.39 4.97 -41.39
CA LYS A 12 16.72 4.64 -41.93
C LYS A 12 17.77 4.76 -40.81
N LEU A 13 18.49 3.65 -40.61
CA LEU A 13 19.73 3.58 -39.84
C LEU A 13 20.71 4.69 -40.27
N GLY A 14 21.25 5.42 -39.32
CA GLY A 14 22.25 6.45 -39.56
C GLY A 14 22.80 7.06 -38.28
N LYS A 15 23.72 6.34 -37.64
CA LYS A 15 24.70 6.79 -36.62
C LYS A 15 24.14 7.55 -35.41
N ARG A 16 24.00 6.82 -34.29
CA ARG A 16 23.97 7.43 -32.94
C ARG A 16 25.31 8.18 -32.72
N PRO A 17 25.31 9.41 -32.18
CA PRO A 17 26.51 9.97 -31.58
C PRO A 17 26.86 9.11 -30.35
N SER A 18 27.82 8.21 -30.53
CA SER A 18 28.55 7.56 -29.45
C SER A 18 29.42 8.59 -28.75
N ASN A 19 29.54 8.46 -27.43
CA ASN A 19 30.21 9.33 -26.45
C ASN A 19 29.18 10.32 -25.89
N ILE A 20 28.47 9.99 -24.81
CA ILE A 20 28.96 10.32 -23.45
C ILE A 20 28.35 9.41 -22.36
N ILE A 21 27.46 8.46 -22.64
CA ILE A 21 26.92 7.55 -21.59
C ILE A 21 26.67 6.15 -22.15
N THR A 22 27.46 5.16 -21.73
CA THR A 22 27.24 3.73 -22.02
C THR A 22 26.26 3.11 -21.02
N CYS A 23 25.07 3.70 -20.89
CA CYS A 23 23.96 3.03 -20.20
C CYS A 23 23.19 2.20 -21.23
N ASP A 24 23.12 0.89 -21.00
CA ASP A 24 22.29 -0.09 -21.72
C ASP A 24 20.80 -0.01 -21.33
N HIS A 25 20.41 1.04 -20.59
CA HIS A 25 19.10 1.21 -20.03
C HIS A 25 18.04 1.47 -21.12
N ASN A 26 17.08 0.56 -21.22
CA ASN A 26 15.88 0.75 -22.01
C ASN A 26 14.90 1.60 -21.18
N ILE A 27 14.57 2.80 -21.65
CA ILE A 27 13.60 3.67 -20.96
C ILE A 27 12.22 3.03 -21.09
N THR A 28 11.65 2.60 -19.96
CA THR A 28 10.27 2.11 -19.90
C THR A 28 9.35 3.25 -19.50
N PHE A 29 8.40 3.57 -20.39
CA PHE A 29 7.33 4.51 -20.09
C PHE A 29 6.16 3.75 -19.47
N ALA A 30 5.75 4.14 -18.27
CA ALA A 30 4.55 3.63 -17.63
C ALA A 30 3.55 4.79 -17.49
N GLU A 31 2.45 4.71 -18.22
CA GLU A 31 1.31 5.60 -18.04
C GLU A 31 0.44 5.05 -16.91
N ILE A 32 0.46 5.72 -15.77
CA ILE A 32 -0.38 5.35 -14.62
C ILE A 32 -1.61 6.25 -14.64
N SER A 33 -2.75 5.68 -15.03
CA SER A 33 -4.03 6.36 -14.98
C SER A 33 -4.45 6.57 -13.51
N PHE A 34 -4.28 7.79 -13.02
CA PHE A 34 -4.68 8.15 -11.65
C PHE A 34 -6.19 8.17 -11.45
N THR A 35 -7.00 8.19 -12.51
CA THR A 35 -8.47 8.15 -12.40
C THR A 35 -8.92 6.87 -11.70
N ASP A 36 -8.34 5.70 -12.00
CA ASP A 36 -8.71 4.44 -11.34
C ASP A 36 -8.19 4.33 -9.89
N ILE A 37 -7.04 4.92 -9.59
CA ILE A 37 -6.43 4.92 -8.24
C ILE A 37 -7.18 5.89 -7.31
N ILE A 38 -7.59 7.06 -7.81
CA ILE A 38 -8.29 8.09 -7.01
C ILE A 38 -9.79 7.76 -6.89
N VAL A 39 -10.43 7.23 -7.95
CA VAL A 39 -11.84 6.81 -7.91
C VAL A 39 -12.04 5.64 -6.94
N THR A 40 -11.04 4.80 -6.70
CA THR A 40 -11.12 3.71 -5.72
C THR A 40 -10.97 4.17 -4.27
N ASN A 41 -10.37 5.35 -4.00
CA ASN A 41 -10.32 5.95 -2.66
C ASN A 41 -11.60 6.71 -2.29
N ASN A 42 -12.32 7.28 -3.27
CA ASN A 42 -13.57 8.02 -3.02
C ASN A 42 -14.81 7.12 -2.90
N ARG A 43 -14.71 5.82 -3.24
CA ARG A 43 -15.69 4.82 -2.79
C ARG A 43 -15.38 4.52 -1.32
N GLY A 44 -16.02 5.26 -0.41
CA GLY A 44 -15.87 5.16 1.04
C GLY A 44 -15.47 3.75 1.46
N GLY A 45 -14.24 3.64 1.99
CA GLY A 45 -13.38 2.45 1.99
C GLY A 45 -14.13 1.17 1.68
N ARG A 46 -13.82 0.53 0.54
CA ARG A 46 -14.32 -0.79 0.14
C ARG A 46 -14.53 -1.60 1.42
N ARG A 47 -15.79 -1.74 1.85
CA ARG A 47 -16.12 -2.67 2.93
C ARG A 47 -15.47 -3.95 2.49
N ALA A 48 -14.54 -4.50 3.28
CA ALA A 48 -13.91 -5.78 3.00
C ALA A 48 -15.00 -6.68 2.43
N GLU A 49 -14.84 -7.09 1.17
CA GLU A 49 -15.87 -7.84 0.47
C GLU A 49 -16.32 -8.95 1.40
N ARG A 50 -17.62 -9.00 1.67
CA ARG A 50 -18.20 -10.00 2.55
C ARG A 50 -17.74 -11.34 2.02
N SER A 51 -16.95 -12.07 2.82
CA SER A 51 -16.48 -13.45 2.61
C SER A 51 -17.03 -14.06 1.32
N SER A 52 -16.38 -13.78 0.18
CA SER A 52 -16.82 -14.35 -1.08
C SER A 52 -16.61 -15.85 -0.99
N THR A 53 -17.69 -16.61 -1.12
CA THR A 53 -17.61 -18.07 -1.15
C THR A 53 -16.92 -18.47 -2.45
N ARG A 54 -15.69 -18.98 -2.36
CA ARG A 54 -14.97 -19.49 -3.53
C ARG A 54 -15.39 -20.94 -3.76
N ILE A 55 -15.78 -21.27 -4.98
CA ILE A 55 -16.05 -22.64 -5.39
C ILE A 55 -14.76 -23.22 -5.96
N LEU A 56 -14.26 -24.30 -5.37
CA LEU A 56 -13.11 -25.05 -5.85
C LEU A 56 -13.64 -26.33 -6.51
N TYR A 57 -13.42 -26.48 -7.80
CA TYR A 57 -13.75 -27.70 -8.53
C TYR A 57 -12.63 -28.72 -8.33
N ASP A 58 -13.00 -29.95 -8.01
CA ASP A 58 -12.09 -31.06 -7.82
C ASP A 58 -12.01 -31.87 -9.12
N TYR A 59 -11.07 -31.50 -9.99
CA TYR A 59 -10.94 -32.13 -11.30
C TYR A 59 -10.30 -33.52 -11.22
N GLU A 60 -9.44 -33.78 -10.23
CA GLU A 60 -8.68 -35.04 -10.11
C GLU A 60 -9.58 -36.22 -9.72
N ASN A 61 -10.61 -35.97 -8.91
CA ASN A 61 -11.53 -37.00 -8.42
C ASN A 61 -12.81 -37.14 -9.26
N THR A 62 -12.92 -36.43 -10.39
CA THR A 62 -14.11 -36.50 -11.26
C THR A 62 -14.09 -37.71 -12.18
N THR A 63 -15.19 -38.46 -12.21
CA THR A 63 -15.28 -39.68 -13.03
C THR A 63 -15.50 -39.35 -14.51
N ASN A 64 -15.12 -40.28 -15.40
CA ASN A 64 -15.34 -40.12 -16.85
C ASN A 64 -16.83 -39.98 -17.21
N GLU A 65 -17.74 -40.58 -16.45
CA GLU A 65 -19.19 -40.44 -16.63
C GLU A 65 -19.65 -39.00 -16.37
N GLN A 66 -19.15 -38.38 -15.30
CA GLN A 66 -19.43 -36.98 -14.96
C GLN A 66 -18.90 -36.01 -16.03
N TRP A 67 -17.72 -36.28 -16.59
CA TRP A 67 -17.20 -35.52 -17.73
C TRP A 67 -18.07 -35.65 -18.99
N ASN A 68 -18.58 -36.85 -19.27
CA ASN A 68 -19.47 -37.09 -20.39
C ASN A 68 -20.82 -36.40 -20.23
N GLU A 69 -21.35 -36.32 -19.00
CA GLU A 69 -22.54 -35.53 -18.69
C GLU A 69 -22.29 -34.02 -18.77
N TYR A 70 -21.17 -33.55 -18.23
CA TYR A 70 -20.74 -32.16 -18.34
C TYR A 70 -20.68 -31.72 -19.80
N LYS A 71 -20.05 -32.52 -20.67
CA LYS A 71 -19.93 -32.23 -22.11
C LYS A 71 -21.29 -32.17 -22.80
N ARG A 72 -22.17 -33.13 -22.53
CA ARG A 72 -23.54 -33.14 -23.08
C ARG A 72 -24.33 -31.91 -22.66
N HIS A 73 -24.26 -31.56 -21.38
CA HIS A 73 -24.97 -30.39 -20.85
C HIS A 73 -24.37 -29.07 -21.37
N LEU A 74 -23.05 -28.97 -21.48
CA LEU A 74 -22.38 -27.79 -22.05
C LEU A 74 -22.78 -27.56 -23.50
N ASN A 75 -22.78 -28.60 -24.34
CA ASN A 75 -23.19 -28.49 -25.74
C ASN A 75 -24.65 -28.05 -25.86
N SER A 76 -25.55 -28.62 -25.06
CA SER A 76 -26.95 -28.19 -25.01
C SER A 76 -27.11 -26.73 -24.61
N LEU A 77 -26.31 -26.22 -23.68
CA LEU A 77 -26.33 -24.80 -23.29
C LEU A 77 -25.77 -23.90 -24.41
N LEU A 78 -24.67 -24.28 -25.06
CA LEU A 78 -24.08 -23.50 -26.15
C LEU A 78 -25.01 -23.41 -27.37
N GLU A 79 -25.74 -24.48 -27.68
CA GLU A 79 -26.79 -24.47 -28.70
C GLU A 79 -27.97 -23.59 -28.27
N LYS A 80 -28.45 -23.71 -27.02
CA LYS A 80 -29.54 -22.88 -26.50
C LYS A 80 -29.24 -21.37 -26.55
N TYR A 81 -28.01 -20.98 -26.32
CA TYR A 81 -27.58 -19.57 -26.35
C TYR A 81 -27.04 -19.13 -27.72
N ASN A 82 -27.17 -19.95 -28.77
CA ASN A 82 -26.68 -19.67 -30.13
C ASN A 82 -25.22 -19.20 -30.17
N ALA A 83 -24.37 -19.76 -29.31
CA ALA A 83 -22.98 -19.33 -29.19
C ALA A 83 -22.19 -19.52 -30.51
N TYR A 84 -22.53 -20.57 -31.27
CA TYR A 84 -21.85 -20.91 -32.53
C TYR A 84 -22.19 -19.95 -33.68
N SER A 85 -23.43 -19.47 -33.77
CA SER A 85 -23.88 -18.53 -34.83
C SER A 85 -23.83 -17.06 -34.40
N TYR A 86 -23.42 -16.77 -33.15
CA TYR A 86 -23.42 -15.42 -32.59
C TYR A 86 -22.55 -14.44 -33.39
N ILE A 87 -21.40 -14.90 -33.88
CA ILE A 87 -20.46 -14.09 -34.68
C ILE A 87 -21.04 -13.81 -36.08
N GLU A 88 -21.72 -14.79 -36.66
CA GLU A 88 -22.34 -14.69 -37.99
C GLU A 88 -23.51 -13.69 -37.98
N ILE A 89 -24.27 -13.65 -36.88
CA ILE A 89 -25.45 -12.79 -36.72
C ILE A 89 -25.06 -11.34 -36.39
N HIS A 90 -24.00 -11.10 -35.61
CA HIS A 90 -23.73 -9.77 -35.02
C HIS A 90 -22.50 -9.03 -35.56
N ARG A 91 -21.82 -9.57 -36.60
CA ARG A 91 -20.54 -9.08 -37.16
C ARG A 91 -19.40 -9.03 -36.12
N GLN A 92 -18.15 -9.11 -36.59
CA GLN A 92 -16.98 -9.09 -35.71
C GLN A 92 -16.74 -7.68 -35.15
N ASN A 93 -16.95 -7.52 -33.84
CA ASN A 93 -16.64 -6.31 -33.07
C ASN A 93 -16.16 -6.76 -31.67
N GLU A 94 -15.31 -5.97 -31.02
CA GLU A 94 -14.77 -6.23 -29.68
C GLU A 94 -15.90 -6.44 -28.65
N ASN A 95 -16.94 -5.62 -28.70
CA ASN A 95 -18.11 -5.77 -27.84
C ASN A 95 -18.91 -7.06 -28.11
N THR A 96 -18.92 -7.54 -29.35
CA THR A 96 -19.58 -8.81 -29.72
C THR A 96 -18.76 -9.99 -29.21
N LEU A 97 -17.42 -9.90 -29.29
CA LEU A 97 -16.50 -10.91 -28.78
C LEU A 97 -16.58 -11.05 -27.25
N ASN A 98 -16.63 -9.93 -26.54
CA ASN A 98 -16.78 -9.90 -25.08
C ASN A 98 -18.11 -10.52 -24.64
N LYS A 99 -19.22 -10.19 -25.33
CA LYS A 99 -20.53 -10.80 -25.05
C LYS A 99 -20.55 -12.30 -25.34
N LEU A 100 -19.92 -12.74 -26.42
CA LEU A 100 -19.77 -14.17 -26.72
C LEU A 100 -18.95 -14.87 -25.63
N TRP A 101 -17.88 -14.24 -25.17
CA TRP A 101 -17.05 -14.76 -24.09
C TRP A 101 -17.85 -14.89 -22.79
N ASP A 102 -18.67 -13.89 -22.44
CA ASP A 102 -19.56 -13.95 -21.27
C ASP A 102 -20.56 -15.11 -21.36
N ILE A 103 -21.14 -15.34 -22.55
CA ILE A 103 -22.04 -16.47 -22.81
C ILE A 103 -21.29 -17.79 -22.59
N ILE A 104 -20.12 -17.95 -23.19
CA ILE A 104 -19.30 -19.18 -23.05
C ILE A 104 -18.91 -19.40 -21.59
N CYS A 105 -18.47 -18.36 -20.89
CA CYS A 105 -18.11 -18.42 -19.47
C CYS A 105 -19.31 -18.83 -18.60
N SER A 106 -20.49 -18.27 -18.85
CA SER A 106 -21.72 -18.62 -18.15
C SER A 106 -22.11 -20.08 -18.39
N CYS A 107 -22.05 -20.55 -19.64
CA CYS A 107 -22.34 -21.95 -19.99
C CYS A 107 -21.39 -22.92 -19.27
N LYS A 108 -20.07 -22.63 -19.29
CA LYS A 108 -19.06 -23.43 -18.59
C LYS A 108 -19.32 -23.47 -17.09
N GLN A 109 -19.61 -22.33 -16.47
CA GLN A 109 -19.89 -22.26 -15.04
C GLN A 109 -21.16 -23.04 -14.66
N GLN A 110 -22.24 -22.92 -15.43
CA GLN A 110 -23.49 -23.65 -15.18
C GLN A 110 -23.33 -25.16 -15.34
N ALA A 111 -22.62 -25.61 -16.38
CA ALA A 111 -22.34 -27.03 -16.59
C ALA A 111 -21.43 -27.58 -15.49
N ALA A 112 -20.39 -26.84 -15.11
CA ALA A 112 -19.43 -27.25 -14.08
C ALA A 112 -20.09 -27.36 -12.70
N LEU A 113 -20.92 -26.39 -12.30
CA LEU A 113 -21.64 -26.43 -11.02
C LEU A 113 -22.55 -27.65 -10.86
N LYS A 114 -23.07 -28.19 -11.98
CA LYS A 114 -24.05 -29.28 -11.95
C LYS A 114 -23.42 -30.67 -11.99
N HIS A 115 -22.36 -30.85 -12.78
CA HIS A 115 -21.79 -32.18 -13.04
C HIS A 115 -20.38 -32.40 -12.49
N ILE A 116 -19.66 -31.33 -12.12
CA ILE A 116 -18.29 -31.43 -11.58
C ILE A 116 -18.36 -31.32 -10.04
N LEU A 117 -17.68 -32.25 -9.37
CA LEU A 117 -17.49 -32.22 -7.93
C LEU A 117 -16.83 -30.90 -7.51
N HIS A 118 -17.43 -30.22 -6.54
CA HIS A 118 -16.94 -28.94 -6.09
C HIS A 118 -17.11 -28.76 -4.58
N LYS A 119 -16.16 -28.07 -3.98
CA LYS A 119 -16.17 -27.68 -2.56
C LYS A 119 -16.34 -26.18 -2.45
N LYS A 120 -17.30 -25.75 -1.63
CA LYS A 120 -17.45 -24.34 -1.26
C LYS A 120 -16.48 -24.03 -0.12
N ILE A 121 -15.54 -23.14 -0.37
CA ILE A 121 -14.63 -22.61 0.64
C ILE A 121 -15.14 -21.23 1.00
N GLU A 122 -15.66 -21.09 2.21
CA GLU A 122 -15.92 -19.77 2.77
C GLU A 122 -14.60 -19.05 2.95
N GLY A 123 -14.45 -17.87 2.35
CA GLY A 123 -13.28 -17.03 2.61
C GLY A 123 -13.16 -16.80 4.12
N ASN A 124 -11.97 -17.08 4.68
CA ASN A 124 -11.67 -16.78 6.07
C ASN A 124 -12.11 -15.35 6.35
N LYS A 125 -13.07 -15.17 7.27
CA LYS A 125 -13.38 -13.85 7.82
C LYS A 125 -12.06 -13.35 8.37
N THR A 126 -11.40 -12.42 7.67
CA THR A 126 -10.40 -11.61 8.32
C THR A 126 -11.15 -10.93 9.44
N ASN A 127 -10.99 -11.46 10.65
CA ASN A 127 -11.23 -10.70 11.86
C ASN A 127 -10.21 -9.57 11.82
N ILE A 128 -10.50 -8.55 10.99
CA ILE A 128 -9.97 -7.22 11.20
C ILE A 128 -10.44 -6.93 12.61
N ASN A 129 -9.48 -7.01 13.52
CA ASN A 129 -9.67 -6.86 14.94
C ASN A 129 -10.36 -5.51 15.13
N ARG A 130 -11.70 -5.50 15.18
CA ARG A 130 -12.52 -4.29 15.39
C ARG A 130 -12.42 -3.87 16.86
N ASN A 131 -11.21 -3.86 17.41
CA ASN A 131 -10.90 -3.32 18.74
C ASN A 131 -11.06 -1.79 18.80
N TYR A 132 -11.63 -1.17 17.76
CA TYR A 132 -12.14 0.20 17.79
C TYR A 132 -13.61 0.30 18.24
N LYS A 133 -14.34 -0.82 18.41
CA LYS A 133 -15.72 -0.78 18.92
C LYS A 133 -15.85 -0.32 20.38
N GLU A 134 -14.75 -0.31 21.15
CA GLU A 134 -14.76 0.28 22.50
C GLU A 134 -15.00 1.81 22.50
N MET A 135 -15.02 2.46 21.33
CA MET A 135 -15.26 3.91 21.19
C MET A 135 -16.70 4.29 20.82
N GLU A 136 -17.63 3.34 20.73
CA GLU A 136 -18.94 3.57 20.12
C GLU A 136 -20.10 3.60 21.12
N ASP A 137 -19.93 4.30 22.24
CA ASP A 137 -20.99 4.46 23.25
C ASP A 137 -21.94 5.63 22.93
N SER A 138 -21.53 6.59 22.11
CA SER A 138 -22.40 7.70 21.66
C SER A 138 -23.36 7.29 20.52
N SER A 139 -23.73 6.01 20.45
CA SER A 139 -24.58 5.46 19.38
C SER A 139 -25.95 6.13 19.35
N LYS A 140 -26.50 6.43 20.53
CA LYS A 140 -27.84 7.02 20.67
C LYS A 140 -27.85 8.48 20.20
N GLU A 141 -26.90 9.29 20.63
CA GLU A 141 -26.77 10.71 20.22
C GLU A 141 -26.47 10.85 18.73
N ARG A 142 -25.68 9.93 18.17
CA ARG A 142 -25.43 9.88 16.72
C ARG A 142 -26.69 9.47 15.95
N LYS A 143 -27.48 8.52 16.46
CA LYS A 143 -28.78 8.13 15.88
C LYS A 143 -29.77 9.29 15.92
N ASP A 144 -29.83 10.03 17.03
CA ASP A 144 -30.70 11.20 17.19
C ASP A 144 -30.29 12.33 16.23
N LEU A 145 -28.99 12.57 16.05
CA LEU A 145 -28.49 13.53 15.07
C LEU A 145 -28.82 13.11 13.62
N LEU A 146 -28.73 11.81 13.31
CA LEU A 146 -29.14 11.28 12.00
C LEU A 146 -30.65 11.36 11.79
N TYR A 147 -31.44 11.20 12.85
CA TYR A 147 -32.89 11.37 12.84
C TYR A 147 -33.29 12.80 12.46
N ILE A 148 -32.70 13.81 13.10
CA ILE A 148 -32.95 15.22 12.75
C ILE A 148 -32.49 15.52 11.30
N LYS A 149 -31.33 15.01 10.86
CA LYS A 149 -30.90 15.13 9.46
C LYS A 149 -31.84 14.42 8.47
N SER A 150 -32.48 13.34 8.89
CA SER A 150 -33.50 12.65 8.10
C SER A 150 -34.74 13.53 7.93
N ILE A 151 -35.18 14.19 9.00
CA ILE A 151 -36.28 15.15 8.96
C ILE A 151 -35.95 16.33 8.03
N MET A 152 -34.76 16.92 8.14
CA MET A 152 -34.31 17.99 7.23
C MET A 152 -34.38 17.60 5.74
N ARG A 153 -34.05 16.34 5.42
CA ARG A 153 -34.13 15.81 4.05
C ARG A 153 -35.58 15.58 3.61
N LYS A 154 -36.43 15.07 4.49
CA LYS A 154 -37.86 14.85 4.20
C LYS A 154 -38.64 16.16 4.04
N LEU A 155 -38.27 17.19 4.81
CA LEU A 155 -38.82 18.53 4.69
C LEU A 155 -38.45 19.15 3.34
N HIS A 156 -37.19 19.03 2.90
CA HIS A 156 -36.77 19.50 1.57
C HIS A 156 -37.53 18.82 0.41
N LYS A 157 -37.96 17.56 0.59
CA LYS A 157 -38.70 16.81 -0.42
C LYS A 157 -40.23 16.97 -0.31
N ASN A 158 -40.75 17.78 0.62
CA ASN A 158 -42.18 17.92 0.92
C ASN A 158 -42.91 16.59 1.21
N GLU A 159 -42.20 15.60 1.77
CA GLU A 159 -42.73 14.25 2.05
C GLU A 159 -43.44 14.15 3.42
N LEU A 160 -43.46 15.24 4.19
CA LEU A 160 -44.03 15.30 5.54
C LEU A 160 -45.49 15.76 5.47
N LYS A 161 -46.44 14.82 5.48
CA LYS A 161 -47.88 15.09 5.54
C LYS A 161 -48.61 14.19 6.55
N GLY A 162 -49.69 14.71 7.14
CA GLY A 162 -50.62 13.95 8.00
C GLY A 162 -49.96 13.25 9.20
N LYS A 163 -50.23 11.94 9.37
CA LYS A 163 -49.71 11.13 10.51
C LYS A 163 -48.18 11.14 10.65
N LYS A 164 -47.44 11.34 9.55
CA LYS A 164 -45.97 11.43 9.58
C LYS A 164 -45.49 12.73 10.23
N LEU A 165 -46.22 13.83 10.06
CA LEU A 165 -45.90 15.12 10.68
C LEU A 165 -46.05 15.03 12.21
N LEU A 166 -47.16 14.47 12.69
CA LEU A 166 -47.42 14.29 14.12
C LEU A 166 -46.33 13.45 14.82
N ASN A 167 -45.85 12.40 14.16
CA ASN A 167 -44.77 11.56 14.68
C ASN A 167 -43.42 12.29 14.72
N VAL A 168 -43.15 13.15 13.74
CA VAL A 168 -41.94 13.98 13.70
C VAL A 168 -41.99 15.05 14.78
N THR A 169 -43.12 15.73 14.97
CA THR A 169 -43.30 16.72 16.04
C THR A 169 -43.13 16.09 17.42
N LYS A 170 -43.68 14.89 17.65
CA LYS A 170 -43.42 14.11 18.89
C LYS A 170 -41.94 13.77 19.06
N GLY A 171 -41.26 13.36 17.99
CA GLY A 171 -39.83 13.04 18.02
C GLY A 171 -38.92 14.26 18.22
N ILE A 172 -39.33 15.44 17.78
CA ILE A 172 -38.62 16.71 18.04
C ILE A 172 -38.79 17.10 19.51
N LYS A 173 -39.98 16.91 20.10
CA LYS A 173 -40.22 17.18 21.54
C LYS A 173 -39.37 16.28 22.44
N THR A 174 -39.29 14.99 22.14
CA THR A 174 -38.42 14.07 22.90
C THR A 174 -36.94 14.42 22.73
N PHE A 175 -36.53 14.86 21.54
CA PHE A 175 -35.16 15.34 21.29
C PHE A 175 -34.85 16.61 22.08
N ASN A 176 -35.76 17.59 22.08
CA ASN A 176 -35.64 18.85 22.82
C ASN A 176 -35.52 18.62 24.32
N GLN A 177 -36.30 17.69 24.88
CA GLN A 177 -36.22 17.32 26.29
C GLN A 177 -34.88 16.65 26.65
N HIS A 178 -34.31 15.84 25.75
CA HIS A 178 -33.10 15.06 26.03
C HIS A 178 -31.81 15.89 25.93
N TYR A 179 -31.77 16.89 25.04
CA TYR A 179 -30.58 17.72 24.79
C TYR A 179 -30.74 19.18 25.23
N GLU A 180 -31.85 19.52 25.92
CA GLU A 180 -32.20 20.88 26.33
C GLU A 180 -32.16 21.87 25.14
N THR A 181 -32.75 21.47 24.02
CA THR A 181 -32.81 22.30 22.79
C THR A 181 -34.20 22.89 22.56
N ASN A 182 -34.26 24.04 21.89
CA ASN A 182 -35.53 24.66 21.47
C ASN A 182 -35.68 24.61 19.95
N ILE A 183 -35.76 23.40 19.37
CA ILE A 183 -36.08 23.24 17.94
C ILE A 183 -37.58 23.47 17.75
N SER A 184 -37.93 24.39 16.85
CA SER A 184 -39.28 24.76 16.46
C SER A 184 -40.07 23.55 15.93
N ASP A 185 -41.34 23.42 16.33
CA ASP A 185 -42.27 22.41 15.81
C ASP A 185 -42.51 22.62 14.31
N ILE A 186 -42.64 21.53 13.54
CA ILE A 186 -42.90 21.60 12.09
C ILE A 186 -44.42 21.62 11.85
N THR A 187 -44.87 22.63 11.12
CA THR A 187 -46.23 22.78 10.57
C THR A 187 -46.22 22.60 9.04
N GLU A 188 -47.39 22.45 8.42
CA GLU A 188 -47.50 22.24 6.96
C GLU A 188 -46.96 23.42 6.13
N ASN A 189 -46.86 24.61 6.71
CA ASN A 189 -46.35 25.84 6.09
C ASN A 189 -44.93 26.23 6.57
N THR A 190 -44.21 25.31 7.22
CA THR A 190 -42.86 25.63 7.72
C THR A 190 -41.89 25.81 6.57
N ASP A 191 -41.30 27.00 6.47
CA ASP A 191 -40.23 27.25 5.51
C ASP A 191 -38.98 26.44 5.87
N TRP A 192 -38.52 25.63 4.92
CA TRP A 192 -37.33 24.80 5.06
C TRP A 192 -36.09 25.63 5.35
N HIS A 193 -35.94 26.81 4.73
CA HIS A 193 -34.71 27.59 4.84
C HIS A 193 -34.53 28.12 6.26
N THR A 194 -35.60 28.70 6.81
CA THR A 194 -35.65 29.23 8.17
C THR A 194 -35.46 28.10 9.21
N TRP A 195 -36.20 27.01 9.08
CA TRP A 195 -36.11 25.87 10.02
C TRP A 195 -34.73 25.19 9.98
N LYS A 196 -34.11 25.09 8.80
CA LYS A 196 -32.75 24.54 8.62
C LYS A 196 -31.70 25.36 9.35
N CYS A 197 -31.80 26.69 9.30
CA CYS A 197 -30.86 27.59 9.95
C CYS A 197 -30.96 27.50 11.48
N GLU A 198 -32.17 27.53 12.03
CA GLU A 198 -32.43 27.36 13.47
C GLU A 198 -31.94 25.99 13.96
N THR A 199 -32.34 24.92 13.28
CA THR A 199 -32.00 23.54 13.65
C THR A 199 -30.49 23.31 13.60
N ARG A 200 -29.76 23.95 12.67
CA ARG A 200 -28.29 23.82 12.57
C ARG A 200 -27.57 24.31 13.82
N ASN A 201 -28.07 25.37 14.47
CA ASN A 201 -27.47 25.88 15.69
C ASN A 201 -27.64 24.89 16.84
N TRP A 202 -28.82 24.30 16.98
CA TRP A 202 -29.09 23.24 17.95
C TRP A 202 -28.28 21.96 17.68
N LEU A 203 -28.11 21.58 16.42
CA LEU A 203 -27.26 20.44 16.05
C LEU A 203 -25.78 20.65 16.40
N LYS A 204 -25.29 21.89 16.52
CA LYS A 204 -23.92 22.15 17.01
C LYS A 204 -23.79 21.78 18.49
N ILE A 205 -24.82 22.03 19.29
CA ILE A 205 -24.84 21.68 20.73
C ILE A 205 -24.76 20.17 20.90
N VAL A 206 -25.59 19.41 20.18
CA VAL A 206 -25.56 17.94 20.23
C VAL A 206 -24.21 17.38 19.75
N ARG A 207 -23.58 17.98 18.74
CA ARG A 207 -22.21 17.61 18.33
C ARG A 207 -21.17 17.84 19.42
N ARG A 208 -21.31 18.91 20.22
CA ARG A 208 -20.43 19.16 21.37
C ARG A 208 -20.63 18.09 22.44
N VAL A 209 -21.87 17.72 22.75
CA VAL A 209 -22.19 16.63 23.70
C VAL A 209 -21.54 15.32 23.26
N ILE A 210 -21.68 14.96 21.98
CA ILE A 210 -21.01 13.77 21.41
C ILE A 210 -19.50 13.86 21.57
N LYS A 211 -18.90 15.01 21.25
CA LYS A 211 -17.44 15.22 21.36
C LYS A 211 -16.94 15.06 22.80
N ILE A 212 -17.70 15.54 23.78
CA ILE A 212 -17.38 15.41 25.21
C ILE A 212 -17.45 13.95 25.64
N LYS A 213 -18.52 13.23 25.29
CA LYS A 213 -18.66 11.79 25.59
C LYS A 213 -17.55 10.96 24.95
N ASP A 214 -17.25 11.21 23.67
CA ASP A 214 -16.15 10.56 22.95
C ASP A 214 -14.80 10.81 23.63
N LYS A 215 -14.58 12.03 24.15
CA LYS A 215 -13.36 12.39 24.87
C LYS A 215 -13.24 11.62 26.19
N ALA A 216 -14.31 11.57 26.99
CA ALA A 216 -14.33 10.82 28.25
C ALA A 216 -14.07 9.32 28.03
N ILE A 217 -14.66 8.73 26.98
CA ILE A 217 -14.45 7.31 26.63
C ILE A 217 -13.00 7.07 26.18
N LYS A 218 -12.44 7.97 25.36
CA LYS A 218 -11.01 7.93 24.98
C LYS A 218 -10.10 7.95 26.20
N GLU A 219 -10.36 8.85 27.14
CA GLU A 219 -9.56 8.95 28.37
C GLU A 219 -9.68 7.68 29.22
N ALA A 220 -10.89 7.15 29.41
CA ALA A 220 -11.11 5.91 30.14
C ALA A 220 -10.42 4.70 29.50
N THR A 221 -10.49 4.58 28.17
CA THR A 221 -9.81 3.50 27.43
C THR A 221 -8.29 3.63 27.46
N ILE A 222 -7.75 4.84 27.37
CA ILE A 222 -6.32 5.10 27.56
C ILE A 222 -5.89 4.66 28.95
N LYS A 223 -6.62 5.07 30.00
CA LYS A 223 -6.31 4.69 31.39
C LYS A 223 -6.33 3.17 31.58
N LYS A 224 -7.39 2.50 31.11
CA LYS A 224 -7.50 1.03 31.13
C LYS A 224 -6.34 0.33 30.40
N ARG A 225 -5.90 0.87 29.26
CA ARG A 225 -4.75 0.33 28.51
C ARG A 225 -3.43 0.54 29.24
N ILE A 226 -3.25 1.68 29.90
CA ILE A 226 -2.08 1.95 30.75
C ILE A 226 -2.04 0.96 31.91
N GLU A 227 -3.13 0.80 32.64
CA GLU A 227 -3.23 -0.16 33.76
C GLU A 227 -2.96 -1.59 33.30
N LYS A 228 -3.55 -2.00 32.18
CA LYS A 228 -3.30 -3.31 31.57
C LYS A 228 -1.84 -3.48 31.19
N ARG A 229 -1.20 -2.47 30.62
CA ARG A 229 0.24 -2.50 30.26
C ARG A 229 1.12 -2.55 31.52
N ASN A 230 0.80 -1.78 32.55
CA ASN A 230 1.52 -1.82 33.83
C ASN A 230 1.44 -3.21 34.48
N SER A 231 0.29 -3.88 34.38
CA SER A 231 0.16 -5.27 34.84
C SER A 231 1.01 -6.28 34.04
N MET A 232 1.46 -5.93 32.83
CA MET A 232 2.35 -6.79 32.01
C MET A 232 3.83 -6.68 32.40
N ILE A 233 4.23 -5.66 33.18
CA ILE A 233 5.61 -5.53 33.69
C ILE A 233 5.99 -6.78 34.50
N THR A 234 5.07 -7.28 35.32
CA THR A 234 5.30 -8.46 36.16
C THR A 234 4.93 -9.77 35.46
N LYS A 235 3.86 -9.76 34.64
CA LYS A 235 3.34 -10.99 34.02
C LYS A 235 3.99 -11.38 32.69
N ASN A 236 4.27 -10.41 31.80
CA ASN A 236 4.75 -10.68 30.44
C ASN A 236 5.52 -9.49 29.85
N GLN A 237 6.81 -9.41 30.22
CA GLN A 237 7.71 -8.33 29.82
C GLN A 237 7.92 -8.27 28.30
N ARG A 238 8.05 -9.42 27.61
CA ARG A 238 8.25 -9.47 26.15
C ARG A 238 7.11 -8.80 25.40
N LYS A 239 5.86 -9.09 25.78
CA LYS A 239 4.67 -8.48 25.16
C LYS A 239 4.61 -6.97 25.43
N MET A 240 5.01 -6.54 26.63
CA MET A 240 5.10 -5.13 26.97
C MET A 240 6.13 -4.40 26.09
N ILE A 241 7.37 -4.91 26.04
CA ILE A 241 8.45 -4.32 25.24
C ILE A 241 8.04 -4.19 23.78
N ASN A 242 7.46 -5.26 23.21
CA ASN A 242 7.00 -5.25 21.83
C ASN A 242 5.88 -4.22 21.58
N SER A 243 5.01 -4.01 22.56
CA SER A 243 3.95 -3.00 22.49
C SER A 243 4.45 -1.57 22.70
N ILE A 244 5.59 -1.37 23.36
CA ILE A 244 6.19 -0.03 23.55
C ILE A 244 6.97 0.38 22.31
N LEU A 245 7.68 -0.58 21.71
CA LEU A 245 8.50 -0.35 20.52
C LEU A 245 7.68 -0.39 19.22
N ASP A 246 6.35 -0.49 19.31
CA ASP A 246 5.44 -0.70 18.18
C ASP A 246 5.95 -1.75 17.17
N LYS A 247 6.60 -2.80 17.70
CA LYS A 247 7.24 -3.83 16.87
C LYS A 247 6.16 -4.70 16.22
N THR A 248 5.89 -4.43 14.96
CA THR A 248 5.12 -5.34 14.11
C THR A 248 6.04 -6.44 13.61
N TYR A 249 5.87 -7.65 14.12
CA TYR A 249 6.54 -8.82 13.53
C TYR A 249 5.75 -9.25 12.30
N SER A 250 6.29 -8.99 11.11
CA SER A 250 5.93 -9.75 9.92
C SER A 250 6.43 -11.18 10.13
N LYS A 251 5.52 -12.11 10.44
CA LYS A 251 5.85 -13.53 10.39
C LYS A 251 5.97 -13.91 8.92
N ILE A 252 7.21 -14.06 8.45
CA ILE A 252 7.47 -14.66 7.14
C ILE A 252 7.18 -16.15 7.30
N ASN A 253 6.12 -16.63 6.65
CA ASN A 253 5.82 -18.04 6.57
C ASN A 253 6.51 -18.59 5.32
N LEU A 254 7.55 -19.41 5.51
CA LEU A 254 8.20 -20.12 4.41
C LEU A 254 7.43 -21.42 4.19
N ASP A 255 6.55 -21.41 3.18
CA ASP A 255 5.72 -22.57 2.84
C ASP A 255 6.37 -23.44 1.75
N ARG A 256 7.30 -22.89 0.97
CA ARG A 256 7.95 -23.58 -0.15
C ARG A 256 9.40 -23.13 -0.31
N ILE A 257 10.30 -24.05 -0.62
CA ILE A 257 11.71 -23.77 -0.96
C ILE A 257 12.04 -24.51 -2.24
N CYS A 258 12.66 -23.79 -3.19
CA CYS A 258 13.21 -24.39 -4.40
C CYS A 258 14.67 -24.76 -4.16
N VAL A 259 15.02 -26.01 -4.40
CA VAL A 259 16.40 -26.52 -4.32
C VAL A 259 16.84 -26.90 -5.72
N THR A 260 17.99 -26.39 -6.15
CA THR A 260 18.61 -26.80 -7.40
C THR A 260 19.55 -27.96 -7.14
N THR A 261 19.27 -29.11 -7.73
CA THR A 261 20.17 -30.27 -7.63
C THR A 261 21.42 -30.02 -8.50
N ILE A 262 22.49 -30.77 -8.23
CA ILE A 262 23.76 -30.73 -8.99
C ILE A 262 23.52 -30.96 -10.51
N THR A 263 22.41 -31.61 -10.87
CA THR A 263 21.93 -31.86 -12.25
C THR A 263 21.11 -30.72 -12.87
N GLN A 264 21.06 -29.52 -12.26
CA GLN A 264 20.23 -28.36 -12.68
C GLN A 264 18.71 -28.57 -12.64
N GLU A 265 18.23 -29.66 -12.03
CA GLU A 265 16.79 -29.85 -11.80
C GLU A 265 16.32 -29.07 -10.56
N GLU A 266 15.25 -28.30 -10.72
CA GLU A 266 14.60 -27.52 -9.67
C GLU A 266 13.55 -28.36 -8.95
N ILE A 267 13.80 -28.70 -7.68
CA ILE A 267 12.87 -29.45 -6.83
C ILE A 267 12.18 -28.48 -5.88
N LEU A 268 10.85 -28.45 -5.92
CA LEU A 268 10.03 -27.63 -5.03
C LEU A 268 9.61 -28.43 -3.78
N LEU A 269 10.20 -28.09 -2.64
CA LEU A 269 9.82 -28.66 -1.34
C LEU A 269 8.56 -27.97 -0.82
N ASN A 270 7.53 -28.77 -0.53
CA ASN A 270 6.23 -28.29 -0.04
C ASN A 270 5.88 -28.78 1.37
N SER A 271 6.66 -29.72 1.94
CA SER A 271 6.43 -30.23 3.29
C SER A 271 7.11 -29.34 4.33
N LYS A 272 6.45 -29.14 5.48
CA LYS A 272 6.91 -28.23 6.52
C LYS A 272 8.23 -28.65 7.17
N GLU A 273 8.52 -29.95 7.21
CA GLU A 273 9.74 -30.49 7.81
C GLU A 273 10.93 -30.33 6.88
N GLU A 274 10.78 -30.68 5.60
CA GLU A 274 11.81 -30.53 4.57
C GLU A 274 12.15 -29.04 4.33
N VAL A 275 11.14 -28.18 4.27
CA VAL A 275 11.34 -26.72 4.14
C VAL A 275 12.14 -26.16 5.31
N LYS A 276 11.96 -26.68 6.53
CA LYS A 276 12.74 -26.20 7.69
C LYS A 276 14.18 -26.66 7.65
N SER A 277 14.43 -27.95 7.38
CA SER A 277 15.80 -28.47 7.32
C SER A 277 16.59 -27.78 6.21
N GLU A 278 15.95 -27.57 5.06
CA GLU A 278 16.60 -26.94 3.93
C GLU A 278 16.79 -25.44 4.10
N ALA A 279 15.85 -24.74 4.74
CA ALA A 279 16.07 -23.34 5.16
C ALA A 279 17.31 -23.21 6.04
N ILE A 280 17.46 -24.11 7.03
CA ILE A 280 18.63 -24.08 7.92
C ILE A 280 19.92 -24.31 7.11
N ASN A 281 19.92 -25.25 6.18
CA ASN A 281 21.08 -25.56 5.34
C ASN A 281 21.45 -24.39 4.41
N THR A 282 20.48 -23.80 3.72
CA THR A 282 20.66 -22.67 2.79
C THR A 282 21.15 -21.41 3.48
N PHE A 283 20.63 -21.07 4.67
CA PHE A 283 21.18 -19.97 5.45
C PHE A 283 22.60 -20.29 5.95
N SER A 284 22.82 -21.49 6.47
CA SER A 284 24.15 -21.90 6.97
C SER A 284 25.20 -21.91 5.86
N SER A 285 24.85 -22.27 4.62
CA SER A 285 25.74 -22.22 3.46
C SER A 285 26.03 -20.78 3.03
N SER A 286 25.02 -19.90 3.06
CA SER A 286 25.16 -18.49 2.69
C SER A 286 26.09 -17.70 3.62
N PHE A 287 26.17 -18.09 4.90
CA PHE A 287 27.02 -17.44 5.90
C PHE A 287 28.36 -18.16 6.17
N ARG A 288 28.78 -19.11 5.32
CA ARG A 288 30.11 -19.71 5.46
C ARG A 288 31.20 -18.66 5.29
N LEU A 289 32.32 -18.83 6.00
CA LEU A 289 33.53 -18.05 5.74
C LEU A 289 33.86 -18.18 4.24
N ARG A 290 33.90 -17.04 3.55
CA ARG A 290 34.27 -17.02 2.13
C ARG A 290 35.72 -17.45 2.01
N ASN A 291 35.99 -18.50 1.26
CA ASN A 291 37.35 -18.82 0.87
C ASN A 291 37.78 -17.81 -0.20
N HIS A 292 38.45 -16.75 0.25
CA HIS A 292 38.86 -15.62 -0.59
C HIS A 292 39.98 -15.97 -1.59
N LYS A 293 40.61 -17.16 -1.47
CA LYS A 293 41.71 -17.63 -2.34
C LYS A 293 42.76 -16.54 -2.61
N PHE A 294 43.18 -15.81 -1.57
CA PHE A 294 44.21 -14.76 -1.69
C PHE A 294 45.53 -15.28 -2.28
N GLU A 295 45.79 -16.59 -2.22
CA GLU A 295 46.93 -17.25 -2.87
C GLU A 295 46.93 -17.08 -4.40
N ASN A 296 45.74 -16.93 -5.02
CA ASN A 296 45.52 -16.86 -6.47
C ASN A 296 45.27 -15.42 -6.98
N LEU A 297 45.78 -14.41 -6.26
CA LEU A 297 45.73 -13.01 -6.72
C LEU A 297 46.62 -12.82 -7.97
N SER A 298 46.11 -12.06 -8.95
CA SER A 298 46.92 -11.57 -10.07
C SER A 298 48.09 -10.71 -9.56
N LYS A 299 49.19 -10.63 -10.32
CA LYS A 299 50.40 -9.87 -9.95
C LYS A 299 50.08 -8.44 -9.50
N GLN A 300 49.21 -7.75 -10.23
CA GLN A 300 48.79 -6.37 -9.91
C GLN A 300 48.15 -6.26 -8.52
N TRP A 301 47.33 -7.23 -8.12
CA TRP A 301 46.69 -7.21 -6.81
C TRP A 301 47.62 -7.65 -5.69
N LYS A 302 48.59 -8.53 -5.97
CA LYS A 302 49.62 -8.91 -4.99
C LYS A 302 50.44 -7.69 -4.55
N GLU A 303 50.77 -6.80 -5.47
CA GLU A 303 51.48 -5.54 -5.16
C GLU A 303 50.61 -4.57 -4.36
N ILE A 304 49.32 -4.43 -4.70
CA ILE A 304 48.40 -3.50 -4.00
C ILE A 304 48.08 -3.95 -2.57
N TYR A 305 47.91 -5.26 -2.36
CA TYR A 305 47.57 -5.83 -1.06
C TYR A 305 48.80 -6.19 -0.20
N GLU A 306 50.03 -5.95 -0.69
CA GLU A 306 51.23 -6.12 0.12
C GLU A 306 51.22 -5.11 1.29
N PRO A 307 51.62 -5.52 2.51
CA PRO A 307 51.71 -4.61 3.64
C PRO A 307 52.59 -3.40 3.32
N LYS A 308 52.03 -2.19 3.48
CA LYS A 308 52.80 -0.96 3.30
C LYS A 308 53.92 -0.90 4.34
N LYS A 309 55.16 -0.75 3.86
CA LYS A 309 56.38 -0.70 4.69
C LYS A 309 56.41 0.48 5.66
N ASP A 310 55.64 1.53 5.35
CA ASP A 310 55.58 2.77 6.12
C ASP A 310 54.68 2.64 7.37
N ILE A 311 53.96 1.53 7.52
CA ILE A 311 53.02 1.31 8.62
C ILE A 311 53.62 0.29 9.59
N ASP A 312 53.95 0.74 10.80
CA ASP A 312 54.45 -0.13 11.87
C ASP A 312 53.37 -1.16 12.28
N LEU A 313 53.70 -2.44 12.22
CA LEU A 313 52.82 -3.56 12.59
C LEU A 313 52.34 -3.49 14.05
N LYS A 314 53.02 -2.74 14.90
CA LYS A 314 52.63 -2.54 16.31
C LYS A 314 51.32 -1.79 16.50
N ILE A 315 50.81 -1.07 15.49
CA ILE A 315 49.50 -0.39 15.58
C ILE A 315 48.33 -1.36 15.79
N TYR A 316 48.52 -2.65 15.46
CA TYR A 316 47.49 -3.68 15.56
C TYR A 316 47.48 -4.43 16.90
N GLU A 317 48.53 -4.33 17.73
CA GLU A 317 48.68 -5.10 18.99
C GLU A 317 47.56 -4.86 20.01
N HIS A 318 46.92 -3.70 19.97
CA HIS A 318 45.89 -3.30 20.93
C HIS A 318 44.49 -3.19 20.33
N LEU A 319 44.25 -3.67 19.10
CA LEU A 319 42.93 -3.61 18.45
C LEU A 319 41.88 -4.47 19.13
N ASN A 320 42.28 -5.61 19.70
CA ASN A 320 41.37 -6.51 20.40
C ASN A 320 41.15 -6.13 21.87
N ASN A 321 41.84 -5.09 22.36
CA ASN A 321 41.66 -4.62 23.73
C ASN A 321 40.32 -3.90 23.85
N LYS A 322 39.57 -4.22 24.91
CA LYS A 322 38.27 -3.60 25.17
C LYS A 322 38.46 -2.08 25.35
N PRO A 323 37.80 -1.22 24.55
CA PRO A 323 37.99 0.21 24.66
C PRO A 323 37.49 0.74 26.02
N THR A 324 38.33 1.52 26.69
CA THR A 324 38.03 2.17 27.98
C THR A 324 37.01 3.30 27.79
N GLU A 325 36.16 3.56 28.80
CA GLU A 325 35.12 4.61 28.74
C GLU A 325 35.68 6.00 28.39
N GLN A 326 36.86 6.35 28.89
CA GLN A 326 37.52 7.62 28.57
C GLN A 326 37.89 7.72 27.09
N LYS A 327 38.47 6.66 26.52
CA LYS A 327 38.82 6.58 25.10
C LYS A 327 37.56 6.64 24.23
N TRP A 328 36.46 6.06 24.69
CA TRP A 328 35.13 6.16 24.06
C TRP A 328 34.61 7.60 24.03
N HIS A 329 34.68 8.31 25.16
CA HIS A 329 34.25 9.72 25.24
C HIS A 329 35.12 10.65 24.39
N GLU A 330 36.41 10.37 24.31
CA GLU A 330 37.35 11.09 23.45
C GLU A 330 37.10 10.80 21.97
N MET A 331 36.80 9.55 21.62
CA MET A 331 36.36 9.17 20.28
C MET A 331 35.07 9.86 19.91
N LEU A 332 34.06 9.88 20.79
CA LEU A 332 32.77 10.55 20.55
C LEU A 332 32.92 12.07 20.35
N LYS A 333 33.88 12.71 21.03
CA LYS A 333 34.20 14.14 20.84
C LYS A 333 34.95 14.43 19.54
N THR A 334 35.71 13.46 19.03
CA THR A 334 36.53 13.61 17.81
C THR A 334 35.83 13.10 16.55
N THR A 335 34.84 12.21 16.68
CA THR A 335 33.92 11.90 15.58
C THR A 335 33.13 13.14 15.24
N ASN A 336 33.47 13.72 14.10
CA ASN A 336 32.76 14.83 13.52
C ASN A 336 31.34 14.36 13.19
N ASP A 337 30.31 15.02 13.73
CA ASP A 337 28.89 14.81 13.36
C ASP A 337 28.59 15.10 11.88
N LYS A 338 29.61 15.49 11.10
CA LYS A 338 29.54 15.84 9.69
C LYS A 338 30.63 15.06 8.95
N SER A 339 30.21 14.24 7.98
CA SER A 339 31.16 13.63 7.04
C SER A 339 32.00 14.74 6.38
N ALA A 340 33.29 14.49 6.13
CA ALA A 340 34.20 15.48 5.54
C ALA A 340 33.64 16.06 4.21
N LEU A 341 32.98 15.20 3.43
CA LEU A 341 32.28 15.53 2.18
C LEU A 341 31.17 16.57 2.38
N THR A 342 30.35 16.38 3.40
CA THR A 342 29.24 17.27 3.74
C THR A 342 29.73 18.70 4.07
N SER A 343 30.85 18.79 4.78
CA SER A 343 31.47 20.06 5.16
C SER A 343 32.03 20.82 3.94
N ILE A 344 32.60 20.10 2.97
CA ILE A 344 33.14 20.67 1.73
C ILE A 344 31.99 21.14 0.83
N LEU A 345 30.95 20.32 0.63
CA LEU A 345 29.78 20.66 -0.18
C LEU A 345 29.04 21.89 0.34
N SER A 346 28.96 22.04 1.67
CA SER A 346 28.34 23.20 2.32
C SER A 346 29.20 24.46 2.23
N LYS A 347 30.53 24.35 2.29
CA LYS A 347 31.46 25.50 2.25
C LYS A 347 31.62 26.10 0.85
N HIS A 348 31.60 25.28 -0.20
CA HIS A 348 31.94 25.72 -1.55
C HIS A 348 30.72 25.97 -2.47
N THR A 349 29.49 25.89 -1.95
CA THR A 349 28.24 26.09 -2.73
C THR A 349 28.22 25.32 -4.06
N ILE A 350 28.72 24.08 -4.03
CA ILE A 350 28.90 23.24 -5.22
C ILE A 350 27.54 22.80 -5.77
N LEU A 351 26.59 22.51 -4.87
CA LEU A 351 25.23 22.15 -5.23
C LEU A 351 24.44 23.43 -5.58
N LYS A 352 23.86 23.47 -6.78
CA LYS A 352 23.06 24.59 -7.28
C LYS A 352 21.67 24.12 -7.69
N GLY A 353 20.68 25.02 -7.63
CA GLY A 353 19.30 24.71 -7.98
C GLY A 353 18.55 23.91 -6.89
N PRO A 354 17.39 23.30 -7.21
CA PRO A 354 16.57 22.53 -6.27
C PRO A 354 17.19 21.15 -6.00
N ASN A 355 18.36 21.12 -5.36
CA ASN A 355 19.03 19.89 -4.96
C ASN A 355 18.79 19.63 -3.47
N TYR A 356 18.36 18.41 -3.12
CA TYR A 356 18.00 18.01 -1.76
C TYR A 356 18.81 16.78 -1.34
N ALA A 357 20.14 16.92 -1.36
CA ALA A 357 21.09 15.83 -1.14
C ALA A 357 21.24 15.40 0.34
N GLY A 358 20.40 15.94 1.23
CA GLY A 358 20.39 15.58 2.66
C GLY A 358 21.57 16.18 3.42
N LEU A 359 21.96 17.42 3.12
CA LEU A 359 22.98 18.13 3.89
C LEU A 359 22.48 18.47 5.31
N PRO A 360 23.36 18.68 6.31
CA PRO A 360 22.98 19.00 7.68
C PRO A 360 22.15 20.28 7.73
N GLY A 361 20.91 20.13 8.19
CA GLY A 361 19.92 21.22 8.23
C GLY A 361 18.93 21.21 7.06
N GLU A 362 19.18 20.41 6.02
CA GLU A 362 18.19 20.15 4.98
C GLU A 362 17.22 19.06 5.43
N SER A 363 15.95 19.23 5.06
CA SER A 363 14.88 18.31 5.41
C SER A 363 14.21 17.77 4.16
N ILE A 364 13.83 16.51 4.20
CA ILE A 364 13.01 15.84 3.17
C ILE A 364 11.61 16.49 3.09
N SER A 365 11.21 17.26 4.10
CA SER A 365 9.91 17.96 4.11
C SER A 365 9.77 18.99 2.99
N THR A 366 10.87 19.65 2.60
CA THR A 366 10.84 20.72 1.59
C THR A 366 10.50 20.20 0.19
N PRO A 367 11.20 19.19 -0.38
CA PRO A 367 10.82 18.63 -1.67
C PRO A 367 9.43 17.98 -1.66
N LEU A 368 9.03 17.35 -0.54
CA LEU A 368 7.68 16.80 -0.39
C LEU A 368 6.60 17.90 -0.40
N ALA A 369 6.82 19.03 0.26
CA ALA A 369 5.90 20.15 0.24
C ALA A 369 5.75 20.76 -1.16
N ILE A 370 6.84 20.84 -1.93
CA ILE A 370 6.81 21.30 -3.32
C ILE A 370 5.99 20.35 -4.20
N ILE A 371 6.22 19.04 -4.09
CA ILE A 371 5.44 18.05 -4.85
C ILE A 371 3.95 18.12 -4.46
N ASN A 372 3.65 18.24 -3.18
CA ASN A 372 2.26 18.39 -2.72
C ASN A 372 1.62 19.67 -3.24
N GLY A 373 2.34 20.80 -3.24
CA GLY A 373 1.83 22.05 -3.82
C GLY A 373 1.53 21.91 -5.32
N ILE A 374 2.42 21.28 -6.09
CA ILE A 374 2.19 21.00 -7.51
C ILE A 374 0.95 20.10 -7.70
N LEU A 375 0.76 19.11 -6.84
CA LEU A 375 -0.41 18.23 -6.89
C LEU A 375 -1.72 18.97 -6.57
N GLU A 376 -1.70 19.87 -5.58
CA GLU A 376 -2.83 20.71 -5.19
C GLU A 376 -3.20 21.68 -6.33
N ASP A 377 -2.22 22.39 -6.90
CA ASP A 377 -2.43 23.32 -8.02
C ASP A 377 -3.04 22.61 -9.24
N VAL A 378 -2.53 21.42 -9.59
CA VAL A 378 -3.06 20.65 -10.72
C VAL A 378 -4.49 20.17 -10.45
N CYS A 379 -4.80 19.83 -9.20
CA CYS A 379 -6.14 19.45 -8.77
C CYS A 379 -7.13 20.63 -8.80
N GLU A 380 -6.69 21.83 -8.43
CA GLU A 380 -7.52 23.05 -8.52
C GLU A 380 -7.76 23.47 -9.96
N GLU A 381 -6.75 23.38 -10.83
CA GLU A 381 -6.85 23.77 -12.24
C GLU A 381 -7.39 22.65 -13.16
N ASN A 382 -7.65 21.46 -12.62
CA ASN A 382 -8.12 20.27 -13.34
C ASN A 382 -7.26 19.93 -14.58
N LYS A 383 -5.93 20.04 -14.44
CA LYS A 383 -4.95 19.72 -15.48
C LYS A 383 -4.41 18.30 -15.31
N THR A 384 -3.74 17.78 -16.34
CA THR A 384 -3.03 16.49 -16.26
C THR A 384 -1.57 16.72 -15.83
N LEU A 385 -1.13 16.03 -14.79
CA LEU A 385 0.26 16.06 -14.32
C LEU A 385 1.01 14.80 -14.75
N TRP A 386 2.20 15.00 -15.31
CA TRP A 386 3.14 13.94 -15.64
C TRP A 386 4.34 14.02 -14.69
N ILE A 387 4.58 12.96 -13.92
CA ILE A 387 5.75 12.85 -13.03
C ILE A 387 6.68 11.80 -13.61
N VAL A 388 7.95 12.17 -13.81
CA VAL A 388 9.01 11.25 -14.22
C VAL A 388 9.87 10.94 -12.99
N SER A 389 9.97 9.66 -12.63
CA SER A 389 10.87 9.18 -11.58
C SER A 389 12.06 8.49 -12.23
N GLN A 390 13.27 8.87 -11.83
CA GLN A 390 14.51 8.28 -12.30
C GLN A 390 15.34 7.83 -11.11
N ASP A 391 16.01 6.69 -11.23
CA ASP A 391 16.96 6.17 -10.25
C ASP A 391 18.23 5.67 -10.97
N MET A 392 19.37 5.68 -10.28
CA MET A 392 20.67 5.27 -10.80
C MET A 392 21.11 3.92 -10.21
N VAL A 393 21.36 2.95 -11.08
CA VAL A 393 21.88 1.64 -10.65
C VAL A 393 23.32 1.80 -10.15
N LYS A 394 23.53 1.41 -8.88
CA LYS A 394 24.85 1.44 -8.21
C LYS A 394 25.58 2.77 -8.41
N ALA A 395 24.90 3.87 -8.12
CA ALA A 395 25.35 5.23 -8.42
C ALA A 395 26.81 5.56 -8.04
N PHE A 396 27.37 4.91 -7.01
CA PHE A 396 28.76 5.11 -6.59
C PHE A 396 29.79 4.25 -7.35
N ASP A 397 29.38 3.06 -7.80
CA ASP A 397 30.27 2.11 -8.51
C ASP A 397 30.33 2.40 -10.01
N SER A 398 29.33 3.10 -10.55
CA SER A 398 29.18 3.41 -11.98
C SER A 398 29.80 4.76 -12.39
N VAL A 399 30.47 5.46 -11.47
CA VAL A 399 31.21 6.69 -11.79
C VAL A 399 32.54 6.32 -12.44
N ASP A 400 32.70 6.74 -13.69
CA ASP A 400 33.91 6.52 -14.47
C ASP A 400 35.11 7.34 -13.92
N GLN A 401 36.24 6.68 -13.66
CA GLN A 401 37.44 7.30 -13.07
C GLN A 401 38.14 8.27 -14.02
N ASP A 402 37.99 8.09 -15.34
CA ASP A 402 38.64 8.95 -16.34
C ASP A 402 38.09 10.39 -16.33
N HIS A 403 36.84 10.57 -15.87
CA HIS A 403 36.21 11.88 -15.73
C HIS A 403 36.66 12.65 -14.48
N HIS A 404 37.36 12.00 -13.53
CA HIS A 404 37.84 12.65 -12.30
C HIS A 404 39.08 13.54 -12.51
N ASN A 405 39.85 13.32 -13.58
CA ASN A 405 41.13 14.00 -13.84
C ASN A 405 41.02 15.29 -14.65
N VAL A 406 39.83 15.70 -15.11
CA VAL A 406 39.69 16.85 -16.05
C VAL A 406 39.63 18.22 -15.34
N ARG A 407 39.82 18.32 -14.02
CA ARG A 407 39.72 19.61 -13.29
C ARG A 407 40.78 19.86 -12.21
N LEU A 408 41.99 19.33 -12.35
CA LEU A 408 43.13 19.66 -11.48
C LEU A 408 44.30 20.35 -12.20
N ASN A 409 44.01 21.19 -13.21
CA ASN A 409 44.94 22.20 -13.70
C ASN A 409 44.39 23.60 -13.45
#